data_AF-A0A1E3BTF1-F1
#
_entry.id   AF-A0A1E3BTF1-F1
#
_cell.length_a   1.000
_cell.length_b   1.000
_cell.length_c   1.000
_cell.angle_alpha   90.00
_cell.angle_beta   90.00
_cell.angle_gamma   90.00
#
_symmetry.space_group_name_H-M   'P 1'
#
loop_
_entity.id
_entity.type
_entity.pdbx_description
1 polymer ?
#
loop_
_entity_poly.entity_id
_entity_poly.type
_entity_poly.pdbx_seq_one_letter_code
_entity_poly.pdbx_strand_id
1 'polypeptide(L)'
;MTTFKITHFIPSKHQPQILSSPVTRILAVAHEQQADTNHWCFYLQSSPDTSICLDCQPSYSGPSTNIQGGSKANPILSELPYLLPPDAQAHFALDVVPGLTVAGVYDRLVEHGHHKYEFDSKGVGCRLLGHGADGSFAEREYHYG
;
A
#
# COMPACT_ATOMS: atom_id res chain seq x y z
N MET A 1 -10.44 2.67 -20.49
CA MET A 1 -9.95 2.94 -19.12
C MET A 1 -8.45 2.71 -19.11
N THR A 2 -7.66 3.70 -18.70
CA THR A 2 -6.20 3.59 -18.65
C THR A 2 -5.80 2.63 -17.54
N THR A 3 -5.24 1.48 -17.91
CA THR A 3 -4.75 0.47 -16.97
C THR A 3 -3.52 1.04 -16.25
N PHE A 4 -3.68 1.47 -14.99
CA PHE A 4 -2.55 1.83 -14.15
C PHE A 4 -1.75 0.55 -13.85
N LYS A 5 -0.54 0.45 -14.38
CA LYS A 5 0.31 -0.74 -14.23
C LYS A 5 1.20 -0.61 -13.01
N ILE A 6 1.26 -1.67 -12.21
CA ILE A 6 2.34 -1.84 -11.23
C ILE A 6 3.64 -1.81 -12.01
N THR A 7 4.50 -0.87 -11.67
CA THR A 7 5.77 -0.64 -12.34
C THR A 7 6.90 -1.42 -11.69
N HIS A 8 6.74 -1.82 -10.42
CA HIS A 8 7.83 -2.44 -9.66
C HIS A 8 7.40 -3.68 -8.89
N PHE A 9 8.07 -4.78 -9.21
CA PHE A 9 7.96 -6.07 -8.55
C PHE A 9 9.32 -6.45 -7.98
N ILE A 10 9.35 -7.00 -6.77
CA ILE A 10 10.55 -7.48 -6.10
C ILE A 10 10.33 -8.94 -5.67
N PRO A 11 11.05 -9.91 -6.25
CA PRO A 11 11.93 -9.78 -7.40
C PRO A 11 11.14 -9.62 -8.72
N SER A 12 11.65 -8.84 -9.66
CA SER A 12 10.87 -8.48 -10.87
C SER A 12 10.53 -9.68 -11.75
N LYS A 13 11.41 -10.69 -11.79
CA LYS A 13 11.19 -11.95 -12.51
C LYS A 13 9.99 -12.77 -12.01
N HIS A 14 9.52 -12.54 -10.79
CA HIS A 14 8.41 -13.27 -10.20
C HIS A 14 7.06 -12.57 -10.39
N GLN A 15 6.99 -11.50 -11.18
CA GLN A 15 5.76 -10.76 -11.43
C GLN A 15 4.52 -11.66 -11.72
N PRO A 16 4.57 -12.65 -12.62
CA PRO A 16 3.40 -13.51 -12.87
C PRO A 16 2.97 -14.32 -11.64
N GLN A 17 3.93 -14.76 -10.83
CA GLN A 17 3.70 -15.52 -9.60
C GLN A 17 3.17 -14.63 -8.48
N ILE A 18 3.73 -13.43 -8.32
CA ILE A 18 3.26 -12.44 -7.36
C ILE A 18 1.78 -12.14 -7.63
N LEU A 19 1.42 -11.83 -8.88
CA LEU A 19 0.06 -11.48 -9.25
C LEU A 19 -0.94 -12.64 -9.10
N SER A 20 -0.51 -13.88 -9.35
CA SER A 20 -1.36 -15.07 -9.23
C SER A 20 -1.41 -15.65 -7.80
N SER A 21 -0.59 -15.14 -6.88
CA SER A 21 -0.53 -15.64 -5.51
C SER A 21 -1.89 -15.47 -4.82
N PRO A 22 -2.38 -16.51 -4.13
CA PRO A 22 -3.62 -16.42 -3.37
C PRO A 22 -3.41 -15.49 -2.18
N VAL A 23 -4.47 -14.81 -1.77
CA VAL A 23 -4.50 -13.99 -0.56
C VAL A 23 -5.49 -14.63 0.40
N THR A 24 -5.00 -14.98 1.58
CA THR A 24 -5.81 -15.61 2.65
C THR A 24 -6.21 -14.63 3.73
N ARG A 25 -5.46 -13.53 3.87
CA ARG A 25 -5.69 -12.44 4.81
C ARG A 25 -4.90 -11.22 4.35
N ILE A 26 -5.39 -10.03 4.68
CA ILE A 26 -4.65 -8.78 4.49
C ILE A 26 -4.31 -8.22 5.86
N LEU A 27 -3.03 -7.95 6.10
CA LEU A 27 -2.55 -7.27 7.29
C LEU A 27 -2.20 -5.84 6.89
N ALA A 28 -2.91 -4.87 7.43
CA ALA A 28 -2.57 -3.47 7.27
C ALA A 28 -1.68 -3.06 8.44
N VAL A 29 -0.50 -2.54 8.14
CA VAL A 29 0.61 -2.41 9.10
C VAL A 29 1.15 -0.99 9.08
N ALA A 30 1.28 -0.41 10.26
CA ALA A 30 1.94 0.86 10.46
C ALA A 30 3.43 0.64 10.76
N HIS A 31 4.28 1.34 10.03
CA HIS A 31 5.72 1.38 10.23
C HIS A 31 6.15 2.71 10.83
N GLU A 32 7.30 2.69 11.51
CA GLU A 32 7.97 3.89 11.98
C GLU A 32 8.45 4.73 10.79
N GLN A 33 8.09 6.02 10.76
CA GLN A 33 8.62 6.97 9.78
C GLN A 33 9.22 8.17 10.52
N GLN A 34 10.39 8.64 10.07
CA GLN A 34 11.11 9.76 10.67
C GLN A 34 10.48 11.15 10.40
N ALA A 35 9.18 11.21 10.09
CA ALA A 35 8.50 12.40 9.58
C ALA A 35 7.14 12.71 10.27
N ASP A 36 6.95 12.24 11.51
CA ASP A 36 5.71 12.41 12.30
C ASP A 36 4.43 11.82 11.65
N THR A 37 4.58 10.93 10.67
CA THR A 37 3.48 10.17 10.04
C THR A 37 3.71 8.67 10.13
N ASN A 38 2.64 7.88 10.02
CA ASN A 38 2.76 6.43 9.92
C ASN A 38 2.82 6.04 8.44
N HIS A 39 3.87 5.32 8.03
CA HIS A 39 3.90 4.70 6.70
C HIS A 39 3.09 3.41 6.74
N TRP A 40 2.04 3.31 5.92
CA TRP A 40 1.17 2.14 5.90
C TRP A 40 1.52 1.22 4.74
N CYS A 41 1.80 -0.04 5.07
CA CYS A 41 2.00 -1.13 4.14
C CYS A 41 0.89 -2.17 4.29
N PHE A 42 0.51 -2.82 3.19
CA PHE A 42 -0.39 -3.98 3.23
C PHE A 42 0.41 -5.26 2.99
N TYR A 43 0.37 -6.18 3.94
CA TYR A 43 0.97 -7.50 3.81
C TYR A 43 -0.13 -8.49 3.46
N LEU A 44 -0.09 -8.95 2.21
CA LEU A 44 -1.04 -9.89 1.64
C LEU A 44 -0.54 -11.30 1.95
N GLN A 45 -1.14 -11.96 2.93
CA GLN A 45 -0.72 -13.27 3.37
C GLN A 45 -0.96 -14.31 2.27
N SER A 46 0.14 -14.83 1.69
CA SER A 46 0.13 -15.77 0.56
C SER A 46 0.34 -17.23 0.96
N SER A 47 0.90 -17.47 2.13
CA SER A 47 1.00 -18.79 2.78
C SER A 47 0.90 -18.64 4.31
N PRO A 48 0.99 -19.72 5.10
CA PRO A 48 1.04 -19.60 6.57
C PRO A 48 2.22 -18.77 7.10
N ASP A 49 3.29 -18.61 6.33
CA ASP A 49 4.57 -18.02 6.73
C ASP A 49 5.12 -16.95 5.79
N THR A 50 4.51 -16.72 4.62
CA THR A 50 4.96 -15.73 3.64
C THR A 50 3.88 -14.71 3.31
N SER A 51 4.32 -13.55 2.82
CA SER A 51 3.43 -12.48 2.38
C SER A 51 3.96 -11.78 1.14
N ILE A 52 3.05 -11.10 0.43
CA ILE A 52 3.39 -10.08 -0.54
C ILE A 52 3.16 -8.72 0.12
N CYS A 53 4.20 -7.91 0.29
CA CYS A 53 4.03 -6.53 0.72
C CYS A 53 3.65 -5.65 -0.47
N LEU A 54 2.53 -4.97 -0.33
CA LEU A 54 2.15 -3.83 -1.15
C LEU A 54 2.49 -2.55 -0.41
N ASP A 55 3.50 -1.87 -0.95
CA ASP A 55 4.04 -0.62 -0.44
C ASP A 55 3.84 0.49 -1.47
N CYS A 56 3.35 1.64 -1.05
CA CYS A 56 3.24 2.83 -1.90
C CYS A 56 4.33 3.82 -1.50
N GLN A 57 5.31 4.03 -2.40
CA GLN A 57 6.40 4.96 -2.17
C GLN A 57 6.32 6.19 -3.09
N PRO A 58 6.93 7.33 -2.74
CA PRO A 58 7.10 8.45 -3.67
C PRO A 58 7.88 8.03 -4.93
N SER A 59 7.38 8.37 -6.11
CA SER A 59 8.03 8.05 -7.38
C SER A 59 9.27 8.90 -7.67
N TYR A 60 9.33 10.13 -7.12
CA TYR A 60 10.30 11.20 -7.40
C TYR A 60 10.54 11.56 -8.89
N SER A 61 9.88 10.87 -9.82
CA SER A 61 10.06 10.96 -11.27
C SER A 61 8.85 11.57 -11.97
N GLY A 62 7.66 11.38 -11.41
CA GLY A 62 6.44 12.06 -11.83
C GLY A 62 6.12 13.21 -10.88
N PRO A 63 6.09 14.48 -11.33
CA PRO A 63 5.71 15.58 -10.46
C PRO A 63 4.25 15.39 -9.98
N SER A 64 4.01 15.71 -8.72
CA SER A 64 2.66 15.81 -8.18
C SER A 64 1.86 16.87 -8.95
N THR A 65 0.55 16.65 -9.08
CA THR A 65 -0.38 17.58 -9.72
C THR A 65 -0.93 18.59 -8.71
N ASN A 66 -1.04 18.24 -7.43
CA ASN A 66 -1.67 19.08 -6.41
C ASN A 66 -0.69 19.64 -5.35
N ILE A 67 0.51 19.05 -5.22
CA ILE A 67 1.51 19.40 -4.20
C ILE A 67 2.76 19.91 -4.90
N GLN A 68 3.05 21.19 -4.75
CA GLN A 68 4.25 21.81 -5.30
C GLN A 68 5.51 21.12 -4.73
N GLY A 69 6.37 20.64 -5.63
CA GLY A 69 7.58 19.90 -5.26
C GLY A 69 7.32 18.47 -4.78
N GLY A 70 6.07 17.98 -4.82
CA GLY A 70 5.71 16.61 -4.51
C GLY A 70 5.90 15.65 -5.69
N SER A 71 5.58 14.38 -5.46
CA SER A 71 5.65 13.33 -6.49
C SER A 71 4.44 12.38 -6.44
N LYS A 72 4.18 11.70 -7.56
CA LYS A 72 3.14 10.66 -7.63
C LYS A 72 3.50 9.43 -6.80
N ALA A 73 2.51 8.71 -6.29
CA ALA A 73 2.72 7.39 -5.70
C ALA A 73 3.24 6.38 -6.73
N ASN A 74 4.06 5.45 -6.24
CA ASN A 74 4.63 4.34 -6.97
C ASN A 74 4.38 3.06 -6.17
N PRO A 75 3.34 2.28 -6.51
CA PRO A 75 3.08 1.01 -5.84
C PRO A 75 4.13 -0.04 -6.20
N ILE A 76 4.65 -0.72 -5.17
CA ILE A 76 5.67 -1.75 -5.23
C ILE A 76 5.09 -3.02 -4.61
N LEU A 77 5.17 -4.15 -5.33
CA LEU A 77 4.84 -5.46 -4.77
C LEU A 77 6.10 -6.27 -4.51
N SER A 78 6.30 -6.70 -3.27
CA SER A 78 7.49 -7.42 -2.82
C SER A 78 7.14 -8.78 -2.20
N GLU A 79 7.76 -9.86 -2.67
CA GLU A 79 7.69 -11.17 -2.00
C GLU A 79 8.54 -11.18 -0.73
N LEU A 80 7.94 -11.59 0.39
CA LEU A 80 8.59 -11.61 1.70
C LEU A 80 8.51 -13.00 2.33
N PRO A 81 9.62 -13.51 2.91
CA PRO A 81 9.66 -14.80 3.60
C PRO A 81 9.13 -14.72 5.04
N TYR A 82 8.20 -13.80 5.31
CA TYR A 82 7.60 -13.56 6.62
C TYR A 82 6.23 -12.90 6.45
N LEU A 83 5.40 -12.94 7.51
CA LEU A 83 4.08 -12.27 7.53
C LEU A 83 4.16 -10.78 7.85
N LEU A 84 5.02 -10.42 8.81
CA LEU A 84 5.22 -9.05 9.28
C LEU A 84 6.72 -8.84 9.54
N PRO A 85 7.28 -7.67 9.22
CA PRO A 85 8.67 -7.39 9.51
C PRO A 85 8.87 -6.96 10.97
N PRO A 86 10.11 -6.95 11.47
CA PRO A 86 10.42 -6.60 12.86
C PRO A 86 10.08 -5.16 13.28
N ASP A 87 9.98 -4.23 12.34
CA ASP A 87 9.73 -2.81 12.56
C ASP A 87 8.23 -2.42 12.55
N ALA A 88 7.34 -3.41 12.39
CA ALA A 88 5.90 -3.23 12.47
C ALA A 88 5.48 -2.71 13.86
N GLN A 89 4.87 -1.53 13.92
CA GLN A 89 4.46 -0.87 15.17
C GLN A 89 3.05 -1.29 15.60
N ALA A 90 2.15 -1.43 14.63
CA ALA A 90 0.79 -1.88 14.83
C ALA A 90 0.28 -2.56 13.57
N HIS A 91 -0.65 -3.50 13.71
CA HIS A 91 -1.33 -4.10 12.57
C HIS A 91 -2.77 -4.46 12.91
N PHE A 92 -3.60 -4.52 11.87
CA PHE A 92 -4.93 -5.13 11.95
C PHE A 92 -5.14 -6.07 10.77
N ALA A 93 -5.90 -7.14 11.03
CA ALA A 93 -6.19 -8.17 10.06
C ALA A 93 -7.56 -7.95 9.42
N LEU A 94 -7.62 -8.08 8.11
CA LEU A 94 -8.83 -8.10 7.31
C LEU A 94 -9.01 -9.49 6.74
N ASP A 95 -10.18 -10.09 6.98
CA ASP A 95 -10.57 -11.32 6.31
C ASP A 95 -10.94 -11.02 4.85
N VAL A 96 -10.66 -11.98 3.97
CA VAL A 96 -10.85 -11.83 2.52
C VAL A 96 -11.78 -12.89 1.98
N VAL A 97 -12.38 -12.59 0.83
CA VAL A 97 -13.21 -13.56 0.11
C VAL A 97 -12.34 -14.73 -0.42
N PRO A 98 -12.84 -15.98 -0.39
CA PRO A 98 -12.13 -17.12 -0.95
C PRO A 98 -11.78 -16.90 -2.42
N GLY A 99 -10.55 -17.29 -2.81
CA GLY A 99 -10.07 -17.17 -4.19
C GLY A 99 -9.55 -15.79 -4.58
N LEU A 100 -9.46 -14.84 -3.64
CA LEU A 100 -8.81 -13.55 -3.90
C LEU A 100 -7.33 -13.76 -4.23
N THR A 101 -6.84 -13.03 -5.23
CA THR A 101 -5.42 -13.00 -5.62
C THR A 101 -4.83 -11.61 -5.37
N VAL A 102 -3.51 -11.52 -5.38
CA VAL A 102 -2.78 -10.24 -5.29
C VAL A 102 -3.20 -9.30 -6.43
N ALA A 103 -3.34 -9.82 -7.66
CA ALA A 103 -3.88 -9.04 -8.77
C ALA A 103 -5.27 -8.47 -8.45
N GLY A 104 -6.16 -9.28 -7.88
CA GLY A 104 -7.49 -8.83 -7.47
C GLY A 104 -7.47 -7.73 -6.41
N VAL A 105 -6.58 -7.81 -5.42
CA VAL A 105 -6.39 -6.74 -4.43
C VAL A 105 -5.92 -5.45 -5.11
N TYR A 106 -4.93 -5.56 -5.99
CA TYR A 106 -4.39 -4.41 -6.70
C TYR A 106 -5.42 -3.76 -7.63
N ASP A 107 -6.18 -4.56 -8.38
CA ASP A 107 -7.22 -4.06 -9.27
C ASP A 107 -8.27 -3.24 -8.51
N ARG A 108 -8.62 -3.64 -7.28
CA ARG A 108 -9.52 -2.85 -6.41
C ARG A 108 -8.92 -1.51 -6.00
N LEU A 109 -7.63 -1.48 -5.65
CA LEU A 109 -6.95 -0.21 -5.35
C LEU A 109 -6.88 0.72 -6.57
N VAL A 110 -6.77 0.13 -7.76
CA VAL A 110 -6.81 0.89 -9.02
C VAL A 110 -8.21 1.42 -9.30
N GLU A 111 -9.23 0.55 -9.22
CA GLU A 111 -10.64 0.87 -9.46
C GLU A 111 -11.12 2.02 -8.56
N HIS A 112 -10.77 1.99 -7.28
CA HIS A 112 -11.15 3.03 -6.31
C HIS A 112 -10.22 4.25 -6.30
N GLY A 113 -9.18 4.28 -7.15
CA GLY A 113 -8.31 5.44 -7.30
C GLY A 113 -7.28 5.62 -6.18
N HIS A 114 -7.11 4.65 -5.27
CA HIS A 114 -6.15 4.74 -4.15
C HIS A 114 -4.68 4.81 -4.62
N HIS A 115 -4.39 4.35 -5.83
CA HIS A 115 -3.09 4.53 -6.49
C HIS A 115 -2.76 5.97 -6.91
N LYS A 116 -3.74 6.88 -6.93
CA LYS A 116 -3.56 8.29 -7.36
C LYS A 116 -3.02 9.20 -6.26
N TYR A 117 -2.67 8.61 -5.12
CA TYR A 117 -2.09 9.30 -3.99
C TYR A 117 -0.81 10.08 -4.38
N GLU A 118 -0.52 11.21 -3.74
CA GLU A 118 0.64 12.07 -4.02
C GLU A 118 1.43 12.40 -2.75
N PHE A 119 2.74 12.20 -2.80
CA PHE A 119 3.65 12.48 -1.71
C PHE A 119 4.16 13.92 -1.80
N ASP A 120 4.39 14.57 -0.66
CA ASP A 120 5.08 15.84 -0.63
C ASP A 120 6.60 15.69 -0.88
N SER A 121 7.32 16.82 -0.85
CA SER A 121 8.77 16.85 -1.07
C SER A 121 9.59 16.09 -0.03
N LYS A 122 9.02 15.76 1.14
CA LYS A 122 9.63 14.97 2.21
C LYS A 122 9.28 13.48 2.12
N GLY A 123 8.52 13.07 1.09
CA GLY A 123 8.02 11.71 0.98
C GLY A 123 6.89 11.41 1.97
N VAL A 124 6.23 12.45 2.50
CA VAL A 124 5.06 12.29 3.36
C VAL A 124 3.83 12.20 2.48
N GLY A 125 3.18 11.05 2.58
CA GLY A 125 1.99 10.74 1.83
C GLY A 125 0.89 10.08 2.63
N CYS A 126 1.24 9.40 3.71
CA CYS A 126 0.20 8.82 4.54
C CYS A 126 -0.51 9.94 5.30
N ARG A 127 -1.65 10.42 4.78
CA ARG A 127 -2.60 11.22 5.54
C ARG A 127 -3.03 10.34 6.70
N LEU A 128 -2.97 10.86 7.93
CA LEU A 128 -3.34 10.13 9.15
C LEU A 128 -4.62 9.31 8.92
N LEU A 129 -4.47 7.99 8.80
CA LEU A 129 -5.58 7.06 8.97
C LEU A 129 -5.91 7.09 10.47
N GLY A 130 -6.70 8.09 10.86
CA GLY A 130 -7.26 8.13 12.20
C GLY A 130 -8.21 6.96 12.37
N HIS A 131 -8.05 6.20 13.46
CA HIS A 131 -9.02 5.18 13.83
C HIS A 131 -10.39 5.85 14.01
N GLY A 132 -11.34 5.56 13.12
CA GLY A 132 -12.75 5.76 13.43
C GLY A 132 -13.11 4.84 14.60
N ALA A 133 -13.90 5.33 15.55
CA ALA A 133 -14.36 4.52 16.69
C ALA A 133 -15.21 3.29 16.27
N ASP A 134 -15.54 3.18 14.98
CA ASP A 134 -16.32 2.13 14.33
C ASP A 134 -15.49 1.17 13.47
N GLY A 135 -14.15 1.31 13.44
CA GLY A 135 -13.27 0.48 12.62
C GLY A 135 -13.30 0.81 11.12
N SER A 136 -13.90 1.94 10.72
CA SER A 136 -13.89 2.41 9.33
C SER A 136 -12.63 3.25 9.01
N PHE A 137 -12.20 3.18 7.76
CA PHE A 137 -11.17 4.06 7.21
C PHE A 137 -11.81 5.36 6.75
N ALA A 138 -11.53 6.46 7.45
CA ALA A 138 -11.90 7.80 7.00
C ALA A 138 -10.63 8.63 6.77
N GLU A 139 -10.49 9.17 5.56
CA GLU A 139 -9.54 10.24 5.28
C GLU A 139 -9.97 11.47 6.09
N ARG A 140 -9.16 11.93 7.05
CA ARG A 140 -9.38 13.27 7.61
C ARG A 140 -8.93 14.27 6.56
N GLU A 141 -9.88 14.87 5.84
CA GLU A 141 -9.63 16.06 5.04
C GLU A 141 -9.17 17.18 5.99
N TYR A 142 -7.89 17.50 5.94
CA TYR A 142 -7.41 18.79 6.42
C TYR A 142 -7.46 19.74 5.23
N HIS A 143 -8.43 20.66 5.27
CA HIS A 143 -8.37 21.85 4.44
C HIS A 143 -7.14 22.66 4.82
N TYR A 144 -6.16 22.72 3.95
CA TYR A 144 -5.10 23.73 4.05
C TYR A 144 -5.73 25.08 3.69
N GLY A 145 -5.79 25.97 4.67
CA GLY A 145 -6.05 27.40 4.47
C GLY A 145 -4.82 28.12 3.93
#